data_AF-A0A1I5G6S6-F1
#
_entry.id   AF-A0A1I5G6S6-F1
#
_cell.length_a   1.000
_cell.length_b   1.000
_cell.length_c   1.000
_cell.angle_alpha   90.00
_cell.angle_beta   90.00
_cell.angle_gamma   90.00
#
_symmetry.space_group_name_H-M   'P 1'
#
loop_
_entity.id
_entity.type
_entity.pdbx_description
1 polymer ?
#
loop_
_entity_poly.entity_id
_entity_poly.type
_entity_poly.pdbx_seq_one_letter_code
_entity_poly.pdbx_strand_id
1 'polypeptide(L)'
;MPEEGARLLDEGADLVIAAKLSSDEVVWKIEAFLAPEVADGAFTLEEVFGRDRIDEFQELFADSLLELDRTLARSDLAPKELVGIAHRIKGSAANLRMSELAASADDAMIAARTVLAGLRDRDDAVNALRRQIDLVLREQGGRGAPASAAGTVELGEGDVDQRARG
;
A
#
# COMPACT_ATOMS: atom_id res chain seq x y z
N MET A 1 40.80 2.32 -41.27
CA MET A 1 40.80 2.00 -39.84
C MET A 1 39.43 2.37 -39.28
N PRO A 2 38.50 1.41 -39.07
CA PRO A 2 37.27 1.66 -38.35
C PRO A 2 37.29 0.88 -37.02
N GLU A 3 37.72 1.52 -35.94
CA GLU A 3 37.76 0.91 -34.59
C GLU A 3 36.71 1.49 -33.61
N GLU A 4 35.69 2.20 -34.10
CA GLU A 4 34.68 2.81 -33.22
C GLU A 4 33.31 2.09 -33.23
N GLY A 5 33.11 1.08 -34.08
CA GLY A 5 31.89 0.26 -34.06
C GLY A 5 31.91 -0.93 -33.09
N ALA A 6 33.08 -1.31 -32.59
CA ALA A 6 33.27 -2.57 -31.85
C ALA A 6 33.20 -2.44 -30.33
N ARG A 7 33.10 -1.22 -29.77
CA ARG A 7 33.06 -1.00 -28.30
C ARG A 7 31.67 -0.74 -27.73
N LEU A 8 30.62 -0.82 -28.55
CA LEU A 8 29.22 -0.71 -28.12
C LEU A 8 28.59 -2.08 -27.77
N LEU A 9 29.40 -3.13 -27.62
CA LEU A 9 28.95 -4.51 -27.38
C LEU A 9 29.35 -5.10 -26.03
N ASP A 10 30.13 -4.39 -25.20
CA ASP A 10 30.67 -5.01 -23.96
C ASP A 10 29.75 -4.91 -22.74
N GLU A 11 28.71 -4.07 -22.72
CA GLU A 11 27.81 -4.00 -21.56
C GLU A 11 26.36 -3.73 -22.00
N GLY A 12 25.55 -4.80 -22.12
CA GLY A 12 24.08 -4.66 -22.19
C GLY A 12 23.33 -5.38 -23.31
N ALA A 13 23.93 -6.34 -24.01
CA ALA A 13 23.22 -7.12 -25.02
C ALA A 13 23.04 -8.60 -24.62
N ASP A 14 22.45 -8.84 -23.45
CA ASP A 14 21.86 -10.15 -23.10
C ASP A 14 20.46 -10.31 -23.72
N LEU A 15 20.29 -9.77 -24.94
CA LEU A 15 19.10 -9.89 -25.78
C LEU A 15 19.44 -10.69 -27.05
N VAL A 16 20.02 -11.86 -26.85
CA VAL A 16 19.96 -12.97 -27.79
C VAL A 16 19.18 -14.04 -27.03
N ILE A 17 17.87 -14.16 -27.20
CA ILE A 17 17.21 -14.73 -28.38
C ILE A 17 15.82 -14.10 -28.47
N ALA A 18 15.58 -13.23 -29.44
CA ALA A 18 14.22 -13.01 -29.94
C ALA A 18 14.22 -13.45 -31.39
N ALA A 19 13.30 -14.35 -31.74
CA ALA A 19 12.97 -14.65 -33.13
C ALA A 19 12.84 -13.34 -33.92
N LYS A 20 13.20 -13.32 -35.21
CA LYS A 20 12.97 -12.15 -36.08
C LYS A 20 11.48 -11.80 -36.00
N LEU A 21 11.14 -10.83 -35.15
CA LEU A 21 9.78 -10.37 -35.01
C LEU A 21 9.39 -9.76 -36.35
N SER A 22 8.22 -10.13 -36.86
CA SER A 22 7.70 -9.47 -38.05
C SER A 22 7.45 -7.98 -37.75
N SER A 23 7.43 -7.14 -38.78
CA SER A 23 7.09 -5.72 -38.59
C SER A 23 5.75 -5.54 -37.87
N ASP A 24 4.80 -6.45 -38.10
CA ASP A 24 3.49 -6.45 -37.45
C ASP A 24 3.58 -6.79 -35.95
N GLU A 25 4.48 -7.71 -35.55
CA GLU A 25 4.72 -8.00 -34.13
C GLU A 25 5.43 -6.85 -33.41
N VAL A 26 6.32 -6.13 -34.09
CA VAL A 26 6.96 -4.94 -33.53
C VAL A 26 5.96 -3.82 -33.35
N VAL A 27 5.10 -3.57 -34.35
CA VAL A 27 4.01 -2.58 -34.25
C VAL A 27 3.07 -2.95 -33.13
N TRP A 28 2.62 -4.20 -33.04
CA TRP A 28 1.72 -4.64 -31.97
C TRP A 28 2.32 -4.46 -30.58
N LYS A 29 3.62 -4.78 -30.39
CA LYS A 29 4.28 -4.59 -29.08
C LYS A 29 4.47 -3.11 -28.72
N ILE A 30 4.77 -2.27 -29.70
CA ILE A 30 4.90 -0.83 -29.51
C ILE A 30 3.53 -0.22 -29.22
N GLU A 31 2.49 -0.61 -29.93
CA GLU A 31 1.11 -0.19 -29.66
C GLU A 31 0.62 -0.68 -28.30
N ALA A 32 0.99 -1.89 -27.87
CA ALA A 32 0.66 -2.39 -26.53
C ALA A 32 1.42 -1.64 -25.42
N PHE A 33 2.65 -1.19 -25.68
CA PHE A 33 3.45 -0.40 -24.75
C PHE A 33 3.03 1.08 -24.70
N LEU A 34 2.58 1.63 -25.83
CA LEU A 34 2.12 3.01 -25.99
C LEU A 34 0.61 3.15 -25.81
N ALA A 35 -0.12 2.04 -25.73
CA ALA A 35 -1.50 2.05 -25.29
C ALA A 35 -1.52 2.80 -23.96
N PRO A 36 -2.45 3.76 -23.78
CA PRO A 36 -2.72 4.25 -22.43
C PRO A 36 -2.89 3.01 -21.55
N GLU A 37 -2.34 3.01 -20.33
CA GLU A 37 -2.81 2.06 -19.32
C GLU A 37 -4.31 2.24 -19.25
N VAL A 38 -5.03 1.41 -20.01
CA VAL A 38 -6.46 1.28 -19.87
C VAL A 38 -6.57 0.80 -18.45
N ALA A 39 -7.11 1.63 -17.56
CA ALA A 39 -7.36 1.28 -16.17
C ALA A 39 -8.07 -0.07 -16.20
N ASP A 40 -7.29 -1.11 -15.94
CA ASP A 40 -7.62 -2.50 -16.20
C ASP A 40 -8.92 -2.76 -15.46
N GLY A 41 -9.99 -3.12 -16.20
CA GLY A 41 -11.39 -3.14 -15.75
C GLY A 41 -11.56 -3.18 -14.23
N ALA A 42 -11.57 -1.99 -13.63
CA ALA A 42 -11.37 -1.86 -12.19
C ALA A 42 -12.69 -2.17 -11.50
N PHE A 43 -12.87 -3.43 -11.12
CA PHE A 43 -13.98 -3.76 -10.25
C PHE A 43 -13.82 -3.02 -8.92
N THR A 44 -14.92 -2.48 -8.40
CA THR A 44 -14.97 -1.96 -7.03
C THR A 44 -14.95 -3.13 -6.05
N LEU A 45 -14.42 -2.96 -4.83
CA LEU A 45 -14.42 -4.04 -3.85
C LEU A 45 -15.85 -4.53 -3.57
N GLU A 46 -16.80 -3.60 -3.60
CA GLU A 46 -18.23 -3.81 -3.43
C GLU A 46 -18.88 -4.64 -4.54
N GLU A 47 -18.28 -4.73 -5.73
CA GLU A 47 -18.75 -5.61 -6.81
C GLU A 47 -18.38 -7.08 -6.57
N VAL A 48 -17.37 -7.35 -5.74
CA VAL A 48 -16.83 -8.70 -5.51
C VAL A 48 -17.10 -9.21 -4.10
N PHE A 49 -17.16 -8.32 -3.12
CA PHE A 49 -17.30 -8.65 -1.71
C PHE A 49 -18.45 -7.88 -1.06
N GLY A 50 -19.14 -8.52 -0.11
CA GLY A 50 -20.05 -7.83 0.78
C GLY A 50 -19.30 -6.87 1.71
N ARG A 51 -19.99 -5.81 2.16
CA ARG A 51 -19.39 -4.74 2.97
C ARG A 51 -18.69 -5.26 4.22
N ASP A 52 -19.32 -6.16 4.97
CA ASP A 52 -18.74 -6.76 6.19
C ASP A 52 -17.39 -7.44 5.92
N ARG A 53 -17.25 -8.08 4.75
CA ARG A 53 -16.01 -8.77 4.38
C ARG A 53 -14.91 -7.79 3.97
N ILE A 54 -15.27 -6.67 3.36
CA ILE A 54 -14.34 -5.58 3.05
C ILE A 54 -13.84 -4.95 4.34
N ASP A 55 -14.74 -4.69 5.29
CA ASP A 55 -14.38 -4.12 6.59
C ASP A 55 -13.45 -5.06 7.37
N GLU A 56 -13.72 -6.38 7.39
CA GLU A 56 -12.82 -7.39 7.97
C GLU A 56 -11.42 -7.37 7.34
N PHE A 57 -11.32 -7.28 6.01
CA PHE A 57 -10.01 -7.21 5.34
C PHE A 57 -9.27 -5.90 5.64
N GLN A 58 -10.00 -4.79 5.79
CA GLN A 58 -9.43 -3.50 6.17
C GLN A 58 -8.89 -3.55 7.60
N GLU A 59 -9.65 -4.10 8.56
CA GLU A 59 -9.22 -4.28 9.95
C GLU A 59 -7.96 -5.15 10.07
N LEU A 60 -7.93 -6.32 9.41
CA LEU A 60 -6.76 -7.20 9.39
C LEU A 60 -5.54 -6.49 8.79
N PHE A 61 -5.75 -5.66 7.77
CA PHE A 61 -4.67 -4.89 7.18
C PHE A 61 -4.20 -3.75 8.09
N ALA A 62 -5.09 -3.08 8.81
CA ALA A 62 -4.74 -2.05 9.78
C ALA A 62 -3.84 -2.60 10.90
N ASP A 63 -4.16 -3.78 11.44
CA ASP A 63 -3.33 -4.43 12.46
C ASP A 63 -1.92 -4.77 11.91
N SER A 64 -1.86 -5.29 10.69
CA SER A 64 -0.60 -5.54 9.97
C SER A 64 0.18 -4.25 9.74
N LEU A 65 -0.48 -3.15 9.37
CA LEU A 65 0.15 -1.84 9.16
C LEU A 65 0.76 -1.28 10.44
N LEU A 66 0.12 -1.47 11.61
CA LEU A 66 0.68 -1.06 12.90
C LEU A 66 1.98 -1.81 13.22
N GLU A 67 2.06 -3.12 12.92
CA GLU A 67 3.29 -3.90 13.10
C GLU A 67 4.39 -3.45 12.14
N LEU A 68 4.04 -3.22 10.87
CA LEU A 68 4.98 -2.80 9.84
C LEU A 68 5.50 -1.37 10.10
N ASP A 69 4.65 -0.43 10.55
CA ASP A 69 5.10 0.92 10.91
C ASP A 69 6.12 0.91 12.06
N ARG A 70 5.90 0.08 13.09
CA ARG A 70 6.89 -0.08 14.17
C ARG A 70 8.23 -0.58 13.65
N THR A 71 8.20 -1.48 12.66
CA THR A 71 9.42 -1.99 12.03
C THR A 71 10.10 -0.90 11.18
N LEU A 72 9.32 -0.10 10.44
CA LEU A 72 9.83 1.04 9.66
C LEU A 72 10.43 2.14 10.54
N ALA A 73 9.98 2.28 11.79
CA ALA A 73 10.48 3.26 12.75
C ALA A 73 11.87 2.92 13.32
N ARG A 74 12.39 1.72 13.06
CA ARG A 74 13.72 1.30 13.53
C ARG A 74 14.83 2.11 12.87
N SER A 75 15.76 2.62 13.68
CA SER A 75 16.93 3.38 13.20
C SER A 75 17.94 2.52 12.42
N ASP A 76 17.92 1.20 12.62
CA ASP A 76 18.84 0.24 12.02
C ASP A 76 18.23 -0.53 10.83
N LEU A 77 17.15 -0.02 10.23
CA LEU A 77 16.43 -0.69 9.14
C LEU A 77 17.34 -0.93 7.92
N ALA A 78 17.58 -2.20 7.59
CA ALA A 78 18.37 -2.55 6.43
C ALA A 78 17.57 -2.30 5.12
N PRO A 79 18.23 -1.91 4.01
CA PRO A 79 17.55 -1.72 2.72
C PRO A 79 16.75 -2.95 2.26
N LYS A 80 17.27 -4.16 2.52
CA LYS A 80 16.58 -5.41 2.18
C LYS A 80 15.30 -5.61 3.02
N GLU A 81 15.32 -5.23 4.30
CA GLU A 81 14.13 -5.28 5.15
C GLU A 81 13.09 -4.27 4.66
N LEU A 82 13.52 -3.05 4.31
CA LEU A 82 12.64 -2.02 3.74
C LEU A 82 11.95 -2.50 2.46
N VAL A 83 12.68 -3.13 1.52
CA VAL A 83 12.10 -3.73 0.31
C VAL A 83 11.03 -4.77 0.66
N GLY A 84 11.30 -5.64 1.63
CA GLY A 84 10.35 -6.68 2.05
C GLY A 84 9.08 -6.10 2.67
N ILE A 85 9.21 -5.09 3.52
CA ILE A 85 8.08 -4.39 4.15
C ILE A 85 7.26 -3.66 3.09
N ALA A 86 7.91 -2.85 2.26
CA ALA A 86 7.29 -2.09 1.19
C ALA A 86 6.54 -2.99 0.20
N HIS A 87 7.13 -4.12 -0.20
CA HIS A 87 6.47 -5.08 -1.08
C HIS A 87 5.19 -5.68 -0.46
N ARG A 88 5.21 -6.02 0.84
CA ARG A 88 4.01 -6.50 1.55
C ARG A 88 2.91 -5.42 1.60
N ILE A 89 3.28 -4.19 1.94
CA ILE A 89 2.33 -3.06 1.99
C ILE A 89 1.74 -2.82 0.60
N LYS A 90 2.56 -2.75 -0.45
CA LYS A 90 2.11 -2.55 -1.83
C LYS A 90 1.09 -3.60 -2.26
N GLY A 91 1.36 -4.88 -2.01
CA GLY A 91 0.47 -5.97 -2.39
C GLY A 91 -0.89 -5.90 -1.69
N SER A 92 -0.88 -5.72 -0.37
CA SER A 92 -2.12 -5.57 0.41
C SER A 92 -2.91 -4.31 0.05
N ALA A 93 -2.23 -3.17 -0.13
CA ALA A 93 -2.84 -1.91 -0.52
C ALA A 93 -3.47 -1.99 -1.92
N ALA A 94 -2.80 -2.65 -2.88
CA ALA A 94 -3.35 -2.87 -4.23
C ALA A 94 -4.62 -3.75 -4.21
N ASN A 95 -4.62 -4.80 -3.38
CA ASN A 95 -5.79 -5.66 -3.18
C ASN A 95 -6.97 -4.90 -2.56
N LEU A 96 -6.70 -3.90 -1.72
CA LEU A 96 -7.71 -3.07 -1.05
C LEU A 96 -7.99 -1.75 -1.77
N ARG A 97 -7.48 -1.56 -3.00
CA ARG A 97 -7.66 -0.34 -3.80
C ARG A 97 -7.20 0.95 -3.10
N MET A 98 -6.19 0.85 -2.24
CA MET A 98 -5.54 1.98 -1.57
C MET A 98 -4.35 2.48 -2.41
N SER A 99 -4.65 3.10 -3.55
CA SER A 99 -3.65 3.43 -4.58
C SER A 99 -2.51 4.32 -4.08
N GLU A 100 -2.81 5.30 -3.23
CA GLU A 100 -1.78 6.20 -2.66
C GLU A 100 -0.81 5.45 -1.73
N LEU A 101 -1.33 4.51 -0.92
CA LEU A 101 -0.49 3.67 -0.07
C LEU A 101 0.36 2.70 -0.90
N ALA A 102 -0.21 2.14 -1.96
CA ALA A 102 0.52 1.27 -2.88
C ALA A 102 1.64 2.03 -3.61
N ALA A 103 1.38 3.27 -4.07
CA ALA A 103 2.36 4.12 -4.71
C ALA A 103 3.49 4.51 -3.74
N SER A 104 3.16 4.97 -2.53
CA SER A 104 4.17 5.34 -1.53
C SER A 104 5.04 4.15 -1.11
N ALA A 105 4.48 2.94 -1.06
CA ALA A 105 5.25 1.73 -0.82
C ALA A 105 6.18 1.40 -2.00
N ASP A 106 5.76 1.64 -3.24
CA ASP A 106 6.61 1.48 -4.42
C ASP A 106 7.81 2.45 -4.39
N ASP A 107 7.58 3.71 -4.06
CA ASP A 107 8.63 4.73 -3.91
C ASP A 107 9.66 4.32 -2.86
N ALA A 108 9.21 3.82 -1.70
CA ALA A 108 10.10 3.32 -0.65
C ALA A 108 10.92 2.11 -1.12
N MET A 109 10.34 1.23 -1.94
CA MET A 109 11.04 0.10 -2.54
C MET A 109 12.09 0.56 -3.56
N ILE A 110 11.78 1.56 -4.39
CA ILE A 110 12.71 2.13 -5.38
C ILE A 110 13.88 2.81 -4.66
N ALA A 111 13.60 3.61 -3.63
CA ALA A 111 14.63 4.27 -2.83
C ALA A 111 15.56 3.26 -2.12
N ALA A 112 15.02 2.11 -1.70
CA ALA A 112 15.82 1.05 -1.08
C ALA A 112 16.71 0.27 -2.06
N ARG A 113 16.34 0.21 -3.35
CA ARG A 113 17.07 -0.54 -4.39
C ARG A 113 18.09 0.32 -5.15
N THR A 114 17.87 1.63 -5.19
CA THR A 114 18.70 2.53 -6.00
C THR A 114 20.02 2.82 -5.30
N VAL A 115 21.14 2.37 -5.87
CA VAL A 115 22.50 2.59 -5.35
C VAL A 115 22.88 4.09 -5.34
N LEU A 116 22.29 4.88 -6.24
CA LEU A 116 22.50 6.33 -6.32
C LEU A 116 21.62 7.14 -5.35
N ALA A 117 20.60 6.53 -4.74
CA ALA A 117 19.77 7.23 -3.76
C ALA A 117 20.61 7.45 -2.50
N GLY A 118 20.68 8.71 -2.06
CA GLY A 118 21.36 9.02 -0.81
C GLY A 118 20.61 8.44 0.38
N LEU A 119 21.29 8.28 1.52
CA LEU A 119 20.64 7.89 2.79
C LEU A 119 19.43 8.78 3.09
N ARG A 120 19.52 10.08 2.75
CA ARG A 120 18.45 11.05 2.89
C ARG A 120 17.22 10.71 2.05
N ASP A 121 17.38 10.31 0.79
CA ASP A 121 16.25 10.00 -0.10
C ASP A 121 15.48 8.78 0.41
N ARG A 122 16.22 7.79 0.92
CA ARG A 122 15.64 6.61 1.57
C ARG A 122 14.86 6.99 2.82
N ASP A 123 15.44 7.80 3.69
CA ASP A 123 14.78 8.22 4.94
C ASP A 123 13.53 9.08 4.64
N ASP A 124 13.58 9.94 3.62
CA ASP A 124 12.44 10.72 3.14
C ASP A 124 11.32 9.83 2.59
N ALA A 125 11.66 8.79 1.82
CA ALA A 125 10.71 7.81 1.30
C ALA A 125 10.08 6.95 2.41
N VAL A 126 10.88 6.52 3.41
CA VAL A 126 10.37 5.82 4.60
C VAL A 126 9.40 6.73 5.36
N ASN A 127 9.78 8.00 5.59
CA ASN A 127 8.91 8.94 6.29
C ASN A 127 7.61 9.23 5.51
N ALA A 128 7.67 9.30 4.18
CA ALA A 128 6.48 9.43 3.34
C ALA A 128 5.55 8.22 3.49
N LEU A 129 6.10 7.00 3.40
CA LEU A 129 5.34 5.77 3.59
C LEU A 129 4.68 5.72 4.96
N ARG A 130 5.42 6.05 6.03
CA ARG A 130 4.87 6.09 7.40
C ARG A 130 3.75 7.11 7.57
N ARG A 131 3.84 8.28 6.92
CA ARG A 131 2.73 9.26 6.90
C ARG A 131 1.50 8.71 6.20
N GLN A 132 1.68 8.00 5.08
CA GLN A 132 0.56 7.39 4.37
C GLN A 132 -0.09 6.27 5.18
N ILE A 133 0.70 5.49 5.92
CA ILE A 133 0.18 4.49 6.87
C ILE A 133 -0.67 5.17 7.96
N ASP A 134 -0.17 6.24 8.57
CA ASP A 134 -0.90 7.00 9.61
C ASP A 134 -2.21 7.59 9.08
N LEU A 135 -2.23 8.12 7.85
CA LEU A 135 -3.48 8.57 7.20
C LEU A 135 -4.51 7.44 7.07
N VAL A 136 -4.09 6.29 6.52
CA VAL A 136 -4.96 5.12 6.34
C VAL A 136 -5.51 4.62 7.69
N LEU A 137 -4.67 4.56 8.72
CA LEU A 137 -5.10 4.13 10.06
C LEU A 137 -6.11 5.09 10.70
N ARG A 138 -5.95 6.41 10.50
CA ARG A 138 -6.93 7.41 10.99
C ARG A 138 -8.27 7.32 10.27
N GLU A 139 -8.25 7.13 8.95
CA GLU A 139 -9.46 6.98 8.14
C GLU A 139 -10.27 5.74 8.53
N GLN A 140 -9.58 4.64 8.85
CA GLN A 140 -10.21 3.41 9.32
C GLN A 140 -10.70 3.52 10.77
N GLY A 141 -9.90 4.11 11.67
CA GLY A 141 -10.30 4.36 13.06
C GLY A 141 -11.49 5.32 13.19
N GLY A 142 -11.67 6.24 12.24
CA GLY A 142 -12.82 7.15 12.18
C GLY A 142 -14.14 6.49 11.75
N ARG A 143 -14.08 5.33 11.08
CA ARG A 143 -15.26 4.54 10.68
C ARG A 143 -15.80 3.64 11.81
N GLY A 144 -15.03 3.45 12.87
CA GLY A 144 -15.32 2.52 13.98
C GLY A 144 -15.91 3.16 15.24
N ALA A 145 -16.39 4.41 15.21
CA ALA A 145 -17.18 4.93 16.33
C ALA A 145 -18.66 4.56 16.12
N PRO A 146 -19.22 3.56 16.83
CA PRO A 146 -20.66 3.45 16.91
C PRO A 146 -21.17 4.74 17.54
N ALA A 147 -22.04 5.46 16.82
CA ALA A 147 -22.92 6.42 17.46
C ALA A 147 -23.65 5.67 18.57
N SER A 148 -23.28 5.93 19.82
CA SER A 148 -23.97 5.43 21.00
C SER A 148 -25.35 6.09 21.01
N ALA A 149 -26.28 5.47 20.30
CA ALA A 149 -27.69 5.70 20.43
C ALA A 149 -28.22 4.79 21.54
N ALA A 150 -29.03 5.40 22.40
CA ALA A 150 -29.91 4.80 23.40
C ALA A 150 -29.27 4.33 24.72
N GLY A 151 -29.29 5.28 25.66
CA GLY A 151 -29.45 5.02 27.09
C GLY A 151 -30.37 6.07 27.72
N THR A 152 -31.51 6.36 27.08
CA THR A 152 -32.60 7.14 27.71
C THR A 152 -33.12 6.32 28.89
N VAL A 153 -32.73 6.68 30.10
CA VAL A 153 -33.37 6.22 31.33
C VAL A 153 -34.30 7.33 31.79
N GLU A 154 -35.56 7.28 31.33
CA GLU A 154 -36.66 7.75 32.16
C GLU A 154 -37.13 6.57 33.01
N LEU A 155 -37.11 6.75 34.33
CA LEU A 155 -38.16 6.38 35.31
C LEU A 155 -37.56 6.27 36.71
N GLY A 156 -38.07 7.10 37.64
CA GLY A 156 -38.05 6.76 39.06
C GLY A 156 -37.83 7.91 40.05
N GLU A 157 -38.64 8.98 40.01
CA GLU A 157 -38.91 9.76 41.22
C GLU A 157 -39.92 9.02 42.11
N GLY A 158 -39.58 8.84 43.38
CA GLY A 158 -40.48 8.68 44.54
C GLY A 158 -41.07 7.29 44.81
N ASP A 159 -40.72 6.65 45.93
CA ASP A 159 -41.52 6.76 47.17
C ASP A 159 -40.84 6.04 48.36
N VAL A 160 -41.25 6.49 49.54
CA VAL A 160 -40.71 6.34 50.90
C VAL A 160 -41.10 5.00 51.54
N ASP A 161 -40.17 4.29 52.18
CA ASP A 161 -40.42 3.64 53.50
C ASP A 161 -39.11 3.16 54.17
N GLN A 162 -38.53 3.99 55.06
CA GLN A 162 -37.49 3.51 55.98
C GLN A 162 -38.15 3.05 57.28
N ARG A 163 -38.31 1.72 57.39
CA ARG A 163 -38.57 1.02 58.65
C ARG A 163 -37.44 1.28 59.64
N ALA A 164 -37.69 2.15 60.61
CA ALA A 164 -37.00 2.13 61.90
C ALA A 164 -37.88 1.37 62.91
N ARG A 165 -37.49 0.13 63.21
CA ARG A 165 -37.80 -0.54 64.49
C ARG A 165 -36.49 -1.10 65.02
N GLY A 166 -36.05 -0.54 66.14
CA GLY A 166 -34.82 -0.82 66.87
C GLY A 166 -34.56 0.33 67.82
#